data_AF-H6R896-F1
#
_entry.id   AF-H6R896-F1
#
_cell.length_a   1.000
_cell.length_b   1.000
_cell.length_c   1.000
_cell.angle_alpha   90.00
_cell.angle_beta   90.00
_cell.angle_gamma   90.00
#
_symmetry.space_group_name_H-M   'P 1'
#
loop_
_entity.id
_entity.type
_entity.pdbx_description
1 polymer ?
#
loop_
_entity_poly.entity_id
_entity_poly.type
_entity_poly.pdbx_seq_one_letter_code
_entity_poly.pdbx_strand_id
1 'polypeptide(L)' 'MYATRETATAYVIAALEAKGTATRYDFDVPAIVTASHAAARSWDFRSLEGRTFWRIAAQFLK' A
#
# COMPACT_ATOMS: atom_id res chain seq x y z
N MET A 1 -1.94 -17.24 9.37
CA MET A 1 -2.05 -15.80 9.69
C MET A 1 -2.97 -15.18 8.65
N TYR A 2 -4.14 -14.70 9.04
CA TYR A 2 -5.08 -14.06 8.11
C TYR A 2 -4.58 -12.64 7.83
N ALA A 3 -4.53 -12.24 6.55
CA ALA A 3 -4.25 -10.86 6.20
C ALA A 3 -5.47 -10.01 6.58
N THR A 4 -5.25 -9.01 7.43
CA THR A 4 -6.26 -8.02 7.85
C THR A 4 -5.90 -6.65 7.32
N ARG A 5 -6.87 -5.73 7.31
CA ARG A 5 -6.65 -4.32 6.97
C ARG A 5 -5.48 -3.69 7.74
N GLU A 6 -5.30 -4.04 9.01
CA GLU A 6 -4.21 -3.54 9.84
C GLU A 6 -2.85 -4.03 9.34
N THR A 7 -2.71 -5.34 9.07
CA THR A 7 -1.46 -5.88 8.51
C THR A 7 -1.16 -5.35 7.12
N ALA A 8 -2.19 -5.11 6.31
CA ALA A 8 -2.08 -4.51 4.99
C ALA A 8 -1.62 -3.05 5.07
N THR A 9 -2.15 -2.30 6.04
CA THR A 9 -1.75 -0.90 6.29
C THR A 9 -0.30 -0.82 6.76
N ALA A 10 0.10 -1.68 7.69
CA ALA A 10 1.49 -1.78 8.15
C ALA A 10 2.44 -2.11 6.99
N TYR A 11 2.03 -3.00 6.08
CA TYR A 11 2.80 -3.31 4.87
C TYR A 11 2.96 -2.08 3.95
N VAL A 12 1.88 -1.33 3.70
CA VAL A 12 1.95 -0.10 2.88
C VAL A 12 2.93 0.89 3.49
N ILE A 13 2.82 1.15 4.80
CA ILE A 13 3.72 2.08 5.49
C ILE A 13 5.17 1.61 5.38
N ALA A 14 5.44 0.34 5.66
CA ALA A 14 6.78 -0.23 5.57
C ALA A 14 7.34 -0.15 4.14
N ALA A 15 6.52 -0.42 3.11
CA ALA A 15 6.93 -0.33 1.72
C ALA A 15 7.24 1.11 1.28
N LEU A 16 6.45 2.08 1.75
CA LEU A 16 6.68 3.50 1.49
C LEU A 16 7.98 3.98 2.14
N GLU A 17 8.19 3.69 3.43
CA GLU A 17 9.38 4.10 4.16
C GLU A 17 10.65 3.38 3.67
N ALA A 18 10.55 2.11 3.25
CA ALA A 18 11.67 1.36 2.69
C ALA A 18 12.17 1.89 1.33
N LYS A 19 11.30 2.58 0.55
CA LYS A 19 11.72 3.20 -0.71
C LYS A 19 12.64 4.40 -0.49
N GLY A 20 12.61 5.03 0.68
CA GLY A 20 13.53 6.09 1.10
C GLY A 20 13.35 7.46 0.42
N THR A 21 12.57 7.56 -0.66
CA THR A 21 12.30 8.83 -1.35
C THR A 21 11.15 9.65 -0.76
N ALA A 22 10.26 9.02 0.00
CA ALA A 22 9.09 9.68 0.58
C ALA A 22 8.61 8.92 1.82
N THR A 23 7.92 9.61 2.73
CA THR A 23 7.43 9.03 3.99
C THR A 23 5.91 8.81 3.92
N ARG A 24 5.35 8.04 4.86
CA ARG A 24 3.88 7.85 4.97
C ARG A 24 3.06 9.14 5.03
N TYR A 25 3.68 10.28 5.36
CA TYR A 25 3.02 11.58 5.44
C TYR A 25 2.86 12.25 4.07
N ASP A 26 3.67 11.86 3.09
CA ASP A 26 3.62 12.33 1.70
C ASP A 26 2.50 11.66 0.90
N PHE A 27 1.93 10.58 1.43
CA PHE A 27 0.91 9.79 0.77
C PHE A 27 -0.39 9.72 1.57
N ASP A 28 -1.50 9.53 0.86
CA ASP A 28 -2.76 9.13 1.48
C ASP A 28 -2.81 7.60 1.71
N VAL A 29 -2.16 7.14 2.78
CA VAL A 29 -2.09 5.71 3.14
C VAL A 29 -3.48 5.05 3.21
N PRO A 30 -4.51 5.65 3.84
CA PRO A 30 -5.86 5.06 3.84
C PRO A 30 -6.43 4.85 2.44
N ALA A 31 -6.25 5.80 1.52
CA ALA A 31 -6.69 5.67 0.14
C ALA A 31 -5.89 4.59 -0.61
N ILE A 32 -4.57 4.53 -0.44
CA ILE A 32 -3.71 3.50 -1.03
C ILE A 32 -4.14 2.10 -0.59
N VAL A 33 -4.37 1.90 0.71
CA VAL A 33 -4.81 0.61 1.28
C VAL A 33 -6.16 0.20 0.67
N THR A 34 -7.09 1.14 0.54
CA THR A 34 -8.42 0.88 -0.03
C THR A 34 -8.33 0.52 -1.52
N ALA A 35 -7.56 1.29 -2.30
CA ALA A 35 -7.37 1.04 -3.73
C ALA A 35 -6.60 -0.27 -3.99
N SER A 36 -5.58 -0.56 -3.18
CA SER A 36 -4.82 -1.81 -3.25
C SER A 36 -5.70 -3.01 -2.93
N HIS A 37 -6.54 -2.91 -1.90
CA HIS A 37 -7.51 -3.95 -1.58
C HIS A 37 -8.53 -4.18 -2.70
N ALA A 38 -9.01 -3.11 -3.34
CA ALA A 38 -9.91 -3.22 -4.49
C ALA A 38 -9.23 -3.92 -5.69
N ALA A 39 -7.95 -3.66 -5.92
CA ALA A 39 -7.16 -4.29 -6.98
C ALA A 39 -6.82 -5.77 -6.68
N ALA A 40 -6.41 -6.09 -5.44
CA ALA A 40 -6.04 -7.45 -5.04
C ALA A 40 -7.25 -8.34 -4.75
N ARG A 41 -8.39 -7.73 -4.43
CA ARG A 41 -9.55 -8.39 -3.79
C ARG A 41 -9.15 -9.17 -2.53
N SER A 42 -8.09 -8.72 -1.85
CA SER A 42 -7.49 -9.36 -0.69
C SER A 42 -6.69 -8.35 0.13
N TRP A 43 -6.46 -8.65 1.40
CA TRP A 43 -5.58 -7.88 2.28
C TRP A 43 -4.11 -8.31 2.19
N ASP A 44 -3.82 -9.39 1.45
CA ASP A 44 -2.44 -9.80 1.20
C ASP A 44 -1.85 -9.00 0.02
N PHE A 45 -1.22 -7.86 0.34
CA PHE A 45 -0.57 -7.02 -0.67
C PHE A 45 0.76 -7.57 -1.17
N ARG A 46 1.28 -8.64 -0.54
CA ARG A 46 2.47 -9.35 -1.02
C ARG A 46 2.18 -10.10 -2.32
N SER A 47 0.95 -10.56 -2.50
CA SER A 47 0.46 -11.16 -3.75
C SER A 47 0.26 -10.13 -4.87
N LEU A 48 0.30 -8.83 -4.56
CA LEU A 48 0.15 -7.77 -5.55
C LEU A 48 1.48 -7.55 -6.28
N GLU A 49 1.46 -7.50 -7.61
CA GLU A 49 2.65 -7.14 -8.38
C GLU A 49 3.18 -5.77 -7.92
N GLY A 50 4.46 -5.72 -7.55
CA GLY A 50 5.08 -4.49 -7.03
C GLY A 50 4.91 -3.29 -7.94
N ARG A 51 4.93 -3.49 -9.28
CA ARG A 51 4.67 -2.41 -10.25
C ARG A 51 3.25 -1.88 -10.17
N THR A 52 2.26 -2.74 -9.99
CA THR A 52 0.86 -2.35 -9.80
C THR A 52 0.67 -1.63 -8.48
N PHE A 53 1.27 -2.13 -7.41
CA PHE A 53 1.27 -1.45 -6.10
C PHE A 53 1.81 -0.02 -6.21
N TRP A 54 3.00 0.15 -6.80
CA TRP A 54 3.61 1.47 -6.95
C TRP A 54 2.83 2.39 -7.89
N ARG A 55 2.17 1.85 -8.93
CA ARG A 55 1.27 2.63 -9.79
C ARG A 55 0.06 3.14 -9.01
N ILE A 56 -0.49 2.35 -8.11
CA ILE A 56 -1.58 2.77 -7.21
C ILE A 56 -1.04 3.82 -6.24
N ALA A 57 0.05 3.54 -5.52
CA ALA A 57 0.63 4.46 -4.54
C ALA A 57 0.96 5.84 -5.12
N ALA A 58 1.49 5.90 -6.35
CA ALA A 58 1.82 7.16 -7.02
C ALA A 58 0.58 8.03 -7.36
N GLN A 59 -0.62 7.46 -7.45
CA GLN A 59 -1.85 8.22 -7.68
C GLN A 59 -2.35 8.94 -6.42
N PHE A 60 -1.83 8.57 -5.25
CA PHE A 60 -2.25 9.10 -3.94
C PHE A 60 -1.11 9.84 -3.23
N LEU A 61 -0.24 10.48 -4.02
CA LEU A 61 0.67 11.50 -3.49
C LEU A 61 -0.14 12.73 -3.04
N LYS A 62 0.29 13.37 -1.95
CA LYS A 62 -0.28 14.64 -1.50
C LYS A 62 0.35 15.85 -2.19
#